data_AF-A0A965DZA1-F1
#
_entry.id   AF-A0A965DZA1-F1
#
_cell.length_a   1.000
_cell.length_b   1.000
_cell.length_c   1.000
_cell.angle_alpha   90.00
_cell.angle_beta   90.00
_cell.angle_gamma   90.00
#
_symmetry.space_group_name_H-M   'P 1'
#
loop_
_entity.id
_entity.type
_entity.pdbx_description
1 polymer ?
#
loop_
_entity_poly.entity_id
_entity_poly.type
_entity_poly.pdbx_seq_one_letter_code
_entity_poly.pdbx_strand_id
1 'polypeptide(L)' 'MCSIAAPEVFGSDELGHATVLIEGDIPENLQAKVRRAHANCPEDAIIIEE' A
#
# COMPACT_ATOMS: atom_id res chain seq x y z
N MET A 1 -1.37 8.36 -3.56
CA MET A 1 -0.02 8.03 -4.12
C MET A 1 0.37 6.56 -3.91
N CYS A 2 -0.13 5.87 -2.88
CA CYS A 2 0.16 4.45 -2.62
C CYS A 2 -0.08 3.52 -3.83
N SER A 3 -1.22 3.65 -4.52
CA SER A 3 -1.53 2.88 -5.73
C SER A 3 -0.62 3.18 -6.93
N ILE A 4 0.08 4.33 -6.93
CA ILE A 4 1.13 4.62 -7.92
C ILE A 4 2.45 3.95 -7.52
N ALA A 5 2.76 3.96 -6.22
CA ALA A 5 4.01 3.39 -5.69
C ALA A 5 4.00 1.85 -5.69
N ALA A 6 2.85 1.24 -5.41
CA ALA A 6 2.64 -0.21 -5.34
C ALA A 6 1.22 -0.57 -5.84
N PRO A 7 0.94 -0.45 -7.14
CA PRO A 7 -0.37 -0.77 -7.73
C PRO A 7 -0.80 -2.23 -7.51
N GLU A 8 0.15 -3.13 -7.29
CA GLU A 8 -0.12 -4.54 -6.99
C GLU A 8 -0.66 -4.76 -5.57
N VAL A 9 -0.48 -3.77 -4.67
CA VAL A 9 -0.84 -3.88 -3.24
C VAL A 9 -1.97 -2.94 -2.87
N PHE A 10 -2.05 -1.76 -3.47
CA PHE A 10 -3.05 -0.75 -3.13
C PHE A 10 -3.96 -0.43 -4.31
N GLY A 11 -5.27 -0.52 -4.06
CA GLY A 11 -6.34 -0.09 -4.96
C GLY A 11 -7.07 1.12 -4.41
N SER A 12 -8.28 1.35 -4.92
CA SER A 12 -9.20 2.36 -4.38
C SER A 12 -10.60 1.78 -4.28
N ASP A 13 -11.31 2.13 -3.21
CA ASP A 13 -12.74 1.83 -3.07
C ASP A 13 -13.60 2.79 -3.92
N GLU A 14 -14.93 2.63 -3.81
CA GLU A 14 -15.91 3.45 -4.54
C GLU A 14 -15.88 4.94 -4.14
N LEU A 15 -15.34 5.27 -2.97
CA LEU A 15 -15.19 6.64 -2.47
C LEU A 15 -13.80 7.22 -2.78
N GLY A 16 -12.90 6.44 -3.36
CA GLY A 16 -11.54 6.83 -3.70
C GLY A 16 -10.53 6.67 -2.55
N HIS A 17 -10.90 6.05 -1.43
CA HIS A 17 -9.94 5.72 -0.37
C HIS A 17 -9.10 4.52 -0.77
N ALA A 18 -7.83 4.53 -0.37
CA ALA A 18 -6.94 3.42 -0.64
C ALA A 18 -7.36 2.16 0.12
N THR A 19 -7.34 1.01 -0.54
CA THR A 19 -7.60 -0.32 0.04
C THR A 19 -6.45 -1.27 -0.26
N VAL A 20 -6.20 -2.23 0.62
CA VAL A 20 -5.19 -3.28 0.40
C VAL A 20 -5.79 -4.40 -0.46
N LEU A 21 -5.08 -4.82 -1.50
CA LEU A 21 -5.52 -5.81 -2.49
C LEU A 21 -4.99 -7.23 -2.23
N ILE A 22 -3.98 -7.36 -1.37
CA ILE A 22 -3.37 -8.64 -1.00
C ILE A 22 -3.82 -8.98 0.42
N GLU A 23 -4.36 -10.19 0.59
CA GLU A 23 -4.62 -10.76 1.91
C GLU A 23 -3.38 -11.52 2.42
N GLY A 24 -3.07 -11.37 3.70
CA GLY A 24 -1.91 -11.99 4.33
C GLY A 24 -0.58 -11.30 4.01
N ASP A 25 0.50 -12.06 4.01
CA ASP A 25 1.86 -11.52 3.90
C ASP A 25 2.15 -10.90 2.53
N ILE A 26 2.82 -9.76 2.54
CA ILE A 26 3.28 -9.11 1.32
C ILE A 26 4.46 -9.89 0.73
N PRO A 27 4.39 -10.33 -0.55
CA PRO A 27 5.49 -10.99 -1.24
C PRO A 27 6.79 -10.18 -1.17
N GLU A 28 7.93 -10.85 -0.97
CA GLU A 28 9.24 -10.20 -0.75
C GLU A 28 9.59 -9.18 -1.83
N ASN A 29 9.27 -9.49 -3.10
CA ASN A 29 9.52 -8.61 -4.25
C ASN A 29 8.65 -7.33 -4.25
N LEU A 30 7.59 -7.26 -3.45
CA LEU A 30 6.70 -6.10 -3.31
C LEU A 30 6.95 -5.29 -2.04
N GLN A 31 7.62 -5.84 -1.03
CA GLN A 31 7.81 -5.17 0.26
C GLN A 31 8.53 -3.82 0.14
N ALA A 32 9.53 -3.71 -0.75
CA ALA A 32 10.22 -2.44 -0.99
C ALA A 32 9.28 -1.35 -1.55
N LYS A 33 8.31 -1.75 -2.39
CA LYS A 33 7.29 -0.84 -2.92
C LYS A 33 6.32 -0.41 -1.81
N VAL A 34 5.91 -1.33 -0.93
CA VAL A 34 5.05 -1.04 0.22
C VAL A 34 5.72 -0.08 1.19
N ARG A 35 7.00 -0.30 1.53
CA ARG A 35 7.78 0.63 2.37
C ARG A 35 7.86 2.02 1.75
N ARG A 36 8.03 2.12 0.43
CA ARG A 36 7.97 3.40 -0.29
C ARG A 36 6.59 4.04 -0.22
N ALA A 37 5.51 3.26 -0.39
CA ALA A 37 4.15 3.77 -0.31
C ALA A 37 3.85 4.32 1.10
N HIS A 38 4.22 3.59 2.15
CA HIS A 38 4.15 4.01 3.54
C HIS A 38 4.86 5.34 3.77
N ALA A 39 6.15 5.44 3.43
CA ALA A 39 6.96 6.64 3.65
C ALA A 39 6.49 7.88 2.87
N ASN A 40 5.66 7.72 1.84
CA ASN A 40 5.16 8.82 1.01
C ASN A 40 3.66 9.06 1.22
N CYS A 41 3.02 8.41 2.19
CA CYS A 41 1.62 8.68 2.50
C CYS A 41 1.54 10.01 3.26
N PRO A 42 0.95 11.08 2.69
CA PRO A 42 0.92 12.39 3.36
C PRO A 42 0.08 12.39 4.64
N GLU A 43 -0.81 11.41 4.79
CA GLU A 43 -1.74 11.28 5.93
C GLU A 43 -1.28 10.21 6.94
N ASP A 44 -0.07 9.62 6.78
CA ASP A 44 0.43 8.53 7.62
C ASP A 44 -0.56 7.34 7.80
N ALA A 45 -1.42 7.12 6.80
CA ALA A 45 -2.53 6.16 6.89
C ALA A 45 -2.17 4.70 6.56
N ILE A 46 -0.91 4.43 6.18
CA ILE A 46 -0.45 3.08 5.85
C ILE A 46 0.35 2.57 7.04
N ILE A 47 0.02 1.38 7.53
CA ILE A 47 0.70 0.74 8.64
C ILE A 47 1.34 -0.55 8.13
N ILE A 48 2.56 -0.85 8.58
CA ILE A 48 3.27 -2.10 8.29
C ILE A 48 3.45 -2.82 9.62
N GLU A 49 2.99 -4.07 9.68
CA GLU A 49 3.17 -4.98 10.82
C GLU A 49 4.22 -6.04 10.45
N GLU A 50 4.93 -6.56 11.46
CA GLU A 50 5.98 -7.60 11.34
C GLU A 50 5.47 -8.98 11.76
#